data_AF-A0A3A4SNY3-F1
#
_entry.id   AF-A0A3A4SNY3-F1
#
_cell.length_a   1.000
_cell.length_b   1.000
_cell.length_c   1.000
_cell.angle_alpha   90.00
_cell.angle_beta   90.00
_cell.angle_gamma   90.00
#
_symmetry.space_group_name_H-M   'P 1'
#
loop_
_entity.id
_entity.type
_entity.pdbx_description
1 polymer ?
#
loop_
_entity_poly.entity_id
_entity_poly.type
_entity_poly.pdbx_seq_one_letter_code
_entity_poly.pdbx_strand_id
1 'polypeptide(L)'
;MAKGLSLCHQDKAFAGESAGFGLPVLKTADNQTIFPSLVSSKVLTPGTFEAVYHLNLITAWQIFGVPAPSYFRDFMEKIVSLYMNRPGFQQPGLQIRNAIFKLFHIRSTMKPGKSFGYCRVLYQTEGLRLEINVKGEALPDGGQLILLNEVPGTDFSRMIMRTASGRDIRDGSDFLPWQACTIDTAIENPDLHIGFFLSIPDNPDSPSVQIAAGREVGRDLNWAGLALETDQTAVTYHVNFYNQNPM
;
A
#
# COMPACT_ATOMS: atom_id res chain seq x y z
N MET A 1 3.16 -6.09 -11.15
CA MET A 1 3.34 -6.32 -9.71
C MET A 1 2.25 -7.30 -9.28
N ALA A 2 2.51 -8.17 -8.30
CA ALA A 2 1.43 -8.94 -7.69
C ALA A 2 0.47 -8.01 -6.91
N LYS A 3 -0.72 -8.51 -6.57
CA LYS A 3 -1.69 -7.83 -5.71
C LYS A 3 -2.08 -8.73 -4.56
N GLY A 4 -2.43 -8.11 -3.44
CA GLY A 4 -3.15 -8.74 -2.35
C GLY A 4 -4.62 -8.95 -2.72
N LEU A 5 -5.47 -9.17 -1.71
CA LEU A 5 -6.90 -9.34 -1.94
C LEU A 5 -7.56 -8.01 -2.30
N SER A 6 -8.48 -8.03 -3.28
CA SER A 6 -9.24 -6.83 -3.66
C SER A 6 -10.58 -6.78 -2.91
N LEU A 7 -11.03 -5.58 -2.56
CA LEU A 7 -12.39 -5.40 -2.00
C LEU A 7 -13.43 -5.66 -3.09
N CYS A 8 -14.49 -6.39 -2.75
CA CYS A 8 -15.69 -6.50 -3.58
C CYS A 8 -16.90 -6.02 -2.77
N HIS A 9 -17.72 -5.15 -3.35
CA HIS A 9 -18.99 -4.70 -2.76
C HIS A 9 -20.06 -4.73 -3.83
N GLN A 10 -21.17 -5.42 -3.58
CA GLN A 10 -22.29 -5.56 -4.53
C GLN A 10 -21.82 -5.95 -5.94
N ASP A 11 -21.00 -7.01 -6.02
CA ASP A 11 -20.40 -7.53 -7.26
C ASP A 11 -19.44 -6.56 -8.00
N LYS A 12 -19.18 -5.36 -7.47
CA LYS A 12 -18.15 -4.44 -7.97
C LYS A 12 -16.83 -4.70 -7.25
N ALA A 13 -15.83 -5.15 -8.00
CA ALA A 13 -14.46 -5.29 -7.52
C ALA A 13 -13.70 -3.94 -7.59
N PHE A 14 -13.12 -3.51 -6.47
CA PHE A 14 -12.26 -2.34 -6.36
C PHE A 14 -10.80 -2.73 -6.57
N ALA A 15 -10.47 -3.12 -7.80
CA ALA A 15 -9.20 -3.77 -8.13
C ALA A 15 -8.22 -2.88 -8.93
N GLY A 16 -8.37 -1.54 -8.91
CA GLY A 16 -7.68 -0.54 -9.75
C GLY A 16 -6.14 -0.61 -9.83
N GLU A 17 -5.41 0.49 -9.59
CA GLU A 17 -3.93 0.45 -9.55
C GLU A 17 -3.38 0.20 -8.15
N SER A 18 -4.26 -0.06 -7.18
CA SER A 18 -3.92 -0.34 -5.80
C SER A 18 -3.28 -1.72 -5.60
N ALA A 19 -2.53 -1.84 -4.50
CA ALA A 19 -1.92 -3.08 -4.05
C ALA A 19 -2.93 -4.15 -3.57
N GLY A 20 -4.14 -3.76 -3.17
CA GLY A 20 -5.07 -4.63 -2.43
C GLY A 20 -4.68 -4.74 -0.95
N PHE A 21 -5.29 -5.70 -0.23
CA PHE A 21 -5.03 -5.93 1.19
C PHE A 21 -3.94 -6.98 1.41
N GLY A 22 -3.03 -6.68 2.33
CA GLY A 22 -1.96 -7.59 2.77
C GLY A 22 -0.94 -7.91 1.71
N LEU A 23 -0.58 -6.96 0.84
CA LEU A 23 0.54 -7.13 -0.08
C LEU A 23 1.85 -6.85 0.66
N PRO A 24 2.77 -7.82 0.81
CA PRO A 24 4.04 -7.59 1.48
C PRO A 24 5.05 -6.96 0.51
N VAL A 25 5.68 -5.88 0.95
CA VAL A 25 6.78 -5.17 0.30
C VAL A 25 7.94 -5.12 1.28
N LEU A 26 9.17 -5.27 0.80
CA LEU A 26 10.36 -5.17 1.65
C LEU A 26 11.06 -3.84 1.40
N LYS A 27 11.39 -3.13 2.47
CA LYS A 27 12.32 -2.01 2.46
C LYS A 27 13.63 -2.47 3.07
N THR A 28 14.71 -2.45 2.30
CA THR A 28 16.02 -2.90 2.76
C THR A 28 16.72 -1.85 3.62
N ALA A 29 17.81 -2.24 4.30
CA ALA A 29 18.62 -1.33 5.13
C ALA A 29 19.21 -0.14 4.35
N ASP A 30 19.50 -0.33 3.05
CA ASP A 30 19.93 0.74 2.13
C ASP A 30 18.75 1.51 1.50
N ASN A 31 17.56 1.40 2.10
CA ASN A 31 16.34 2.12 1.73
C ASN A 31 15.81 1.78 0.33
N GLN A 32 16.15 0.60 -0.20
CA GLN A 32 15.60 0.11 -1.46
C GLN A 32 14.25 -0.58 -1.22
N THR A 33 13.24 -0.22 -2.01
CA THR A 33 11.94 -0.90 -2.01
C THR A 33 11.94 -2.08 -2.98
N ILE A 34 11.63 -3.26 -2.45
CA ILE A 34 11.54 -4.53 -3.16
C ILE A 34 10.08 -4.98 -3.18
N PHE A 35 9.51 -5.05 -4.37
CA PHE A 35 8.14 -5.46 -4.60
C PHE A 35 8.02 -6.97 -4.78
N PRO A 36 6.86 -7.55 -4.47
CA PRO A 36 6.61 -8.97 -4.62
C PRO A 36 6.22 -9.36 -6.06
N SER A 37 6.65 -10.55 -6.48
CA SER A 37 6.01 -11.35 -7.52
C SER A 37 5.21 -12.49 -6.90
N LEU A 38 4.09 -12.88 -7.51
CA LEU A 38 3.25 -13.98 -7.02
C LEU A 38 3.84 -15.30 -7.50
N VAL A 39 4.11 -16.22 -6.57
CA VAL A 39 4.61 -17.57 -6.87
C VAL A 39 3.45 -18.54 -6.95
N SER A 40 2.57 -18.50 -5.95
CA SER A 40 1.41 -19.37 -5.89
C SER A 40 0.30 -18.73 -5.07
N SER A 41 -0.92 -19.16 -5.36
CA SER A 41 -2.09 -18.85 -4.56
C SER A 41 -3.02 -20.06 -4.54
N LYS A 42 -3.64 -20.33 -3.39
CA LYS A 42 -4.60 -21.42 -3.23
C LYS A 42 -5.65 -21.10 -2.18
N VAL A 43 -6.88 -21.53 -2.44
CA VAL A 43 -7.92 -21.60 -1.42
C VAL A 43 -7.66 -22.87 -0.60
N LEU A 44 -7.54 -22.74 0.71
CA LEU A 44 -7.34 -23.87 1.61
C LEU A 44 -8.68 -24.46 2.04
N THR A 45 -9.58 -23.59 2.48
CA THR A 45 -10.95 -23.88 2.91
C THR A 45 -11.83 -22.68 2.55
N PRO A 46 -13.18 -22.82 2.55
CA PRO A 46 -14.05 -21.66 2.43
C PRO A 46 -13.67 -20.57 3.44
N GLY A 47 -13.42 -19.36 2.95
CA GLY A 47 -12.98 -18.23 3.78
C GLY A 47 -11.49 -18.19 4.14
N THR A 48 -10.67 -19.16 3.73
CA THR A 48 -9.23 -19.17 4.00
C THR A 48 -8.43 -19.32 2.71
N PHE A 49 -7.50 -18.41 2.48
CA PHE A 49 -6.71 -18.31 1.26
C PHE A 49 -5.24 -18.09 1.60
N GLU A 50 -4.34 -18.76 0.90
CA GLU A 50 -2.90 -18.60 1.05
C GLU A 50 -2.30 -18.06 -0.24
N ALA A 51 -1.44 -17.05 -0.14
CA ALA A 51 -0.59 -16.57 -1.22
C ALA A 51 0.89 -16.62 -0.81
N VAL A 52 1.74 -17.05 -1.73
CA VAL A 52 3.20 -17.01 -1.56
C VAL A 52 3.78 -16.01 -2.53
N TYR A 53 4.50 -15.04 -1.99
CA TYR A 53 5.15 -13.98 -2.74
C TYR A 53 6.66 -14.14 -2.71
N HIS A 54 7.31 -13.93 -3.85
CA HIS A 54 8.76 -13.82 -3.97
C HIS A 54 9.15 -12.35 -3.97
N LEU A 55 9.96 -11.93 -3.00
CA LEU A 55 10.44 -10.55 -2.89
C LEU A 55 11.67 -10.37 -3.80
N ASN A 56 11.44 -9.95 -5.04
CA ASN A 56 12.48 -9.89 -6.06
C ASN A 56 12.29 -8.79 -7.09
N LEU A 57 11.19 -8.03 -7.08
CA LEU A 57 10.93 -7.03 -8.10
C LEU A 57 11.48 -5.67 -7.67
N ILE A 58 12.14 -5.00 -8.61
CA ILE A 58 12.60 -3.61 -8.44
C ILE A 58 12.01 -2.73 -9.52
N THR A 59 11.82 -1.46 -9.21
CA THR A 59 11.40 -0.45 -10.18
C THR A 59 12.55 -0.14 -11.15
N ALA A 60 12.30 -0.34 -12.44
CA ALA A 60 13.18 0.02 -13.53
C ALA A 60 12.53 1.11 -14.39
N TRP A 61 13.29 2.15 -14.70
CA TRP A 61 12.82 3.31 -15.44
C TRP A 61 13.21 3.22 -16.93
N GLN A 62 12.34 3.74 -17.78
CA GLN A 62 12.58 3.93 -19.21
C GLN A 62 12.25 5.36 -19.62
N ILE A 63 13.03 5.93 -20.53
CA ILE A 63 12.82 7.25 -21.13
C ILE A 63 12.78 7.04 -22.64
N PHE A 64 11.73 7.49 -23.33
CA PHE A 64 11.53 7.20 -24.76
C PHE A 64 11.72 5.73 -25.17
N GLY A 65 11.37 4.79 -24.26
CA GLY A 65 11.49 3.34 -24.50
C GLY A 65 12.88 2.74 -24.25
N VAL A 66 13.92 3.55 -24.03
CA VAL A 66 15.26 3.07 -23.65
C VAL A 66 15.43 3.04 -22.12
N PRO A 67 16.20 2.10 -21.56
CA PRO A 67 16.51 2.08 -20.13
C PRO A 67 17.08 3.42 -19.67
N ALA A 68 16.52 3.96 -18.60
CA ALA A 68 17.03 5.19 -18.00
C ALA A 68 18.45 4.96 -17.45
N PRO A 69 19.31 6.00 -17.43
CA PRO A 69 20.61 5.92 -16.78
C PRO A 69 20.52 5.47 -15.32
N SER A 70 21.55 4.80 -14.80
CA SER A 70 21.55 4.27 -13.42
C SER A 70 21.28 5.33 -12.35
N TYR A 71 21.84 6.53 -12.52
CA TYR A 71 21.64 7.68 -11.61
C TYR A 71 20.21 8.24 -11.64
N PHE A 72 19.40 7.89 -12.65
CA PHE A 72 18.04 8.40 -12.79
C PHE A 72 17.14 7.95 -11.64
N ARG A 73 17.36 6.74 -11.12
CA ARG A 73 16.66 6.24 -9.94
C ARG A 73 16.91 7.16 -8.75
N ASP A 74 18.17 7.43 -8.43
CA ASP A 74 18.55 8.24 -7.27
C ASP A 74 18.05 9.69 -7.43
N PHE A 75 18.00 10.21 -8.66
CA PHE A 75 17.37 11.50 -8.96
C PHE A 75 15.86 11.48 -8.70
N MET A 76 15.15 10.44 -9.16
CA MET A 76 13.72 10.29 -8.92
C MET A 76 13.41 10.14 -7.43
N GLU A 77 14.21 9.38 -6.67
CA GLU A 77 14.06 9.26 -5.22
C GLU A 77 14.21 10.61 -4.50
N LYS A 78 15.14 11.46 -4.94
CA LYS A 78 15.27 12.84 -4.41
C LYS A 78 14.05 13.70 -4.71
N ILE A 79 13.50 13.61 -5.93
CA ILE A 79 12.25 14.30 -6.27
C ILE A 79 11.12 13.78 -5.39
N VAL A 80 11.03 12.46 -5.21
CA VAL A 80 10.02 11.81 -4.38
C VAL A 80 10.07 12.33 -2.95
N SER A 81 11.26 12.27 -2.36
CA SER A 81 11.51 12.81 -1.02
C SER A 81 11.16 14.29 -0.91
N LEU A 82 11.52 15.12 -1.90
CA LEU A 82 11.21 16.55 -1.87
C LEU A 82 9.70 16.83 -1.89
N TYR A 83 8.94 16.13 -2.74
CA TYR A 83 7.49 16.36 -2.81
C TYR A 83 6.76 15.78 -1.60
N MET A 84 7.21 14.63 -1.08
CA MET A 84 6.65 14.03 0.14
C MET A 84 6.82 14.95 1.35
N ASN A 85 7.94 15.66 1.45
CA ASN A 85 8.21 16.60 2.53
C ASN A 85 7.51 17.97 2.38
N ARG A 86 6.74 18.19 1.31
CA ARG A 86 6.06 19.47 1.05
C ARG A 86 4.60 19.27 0.67
N PRO A 87 3.70 19.03 1.64
CA PRO A 87 2.25 18.89 1.47
C PRO A 87 1.63 19.82 0.43
N GLY A 88 1.85 21.13 0.54
CA GLY A 88 1.25 22.14 -0.37
C GLY A 88 1.75 22.08 -1.82
N PHE A 89 2.84 21.36 -2.10
CA PHE A 89 3.39 21.20 -3.45
C PHE A 89 3.03 19.84 -4.08
N GLN A 90 2.38 18.92 -3.35
CA GLN A 90 2.14 17.56 -3.85
C GLN A 90 1.23 17.55 -5.08
N GLN A 91 0.09 18.24 -5.02
CA GLN A 91 -0.84 18.30 -6.17
C GLN A 91 -0.22 19.01 -7.40
N PRO A 92 0.33 20.23 -7.29
CA PRO A 92 1.04 20.86 -8.41
C PRO A 92 2.23 20.04 -8.90
N GLY A 93 2.99 19.44 -7.99
CA GLY A 93 4.16 18.61 -8.30
C GLY A 93 3.80 17.35 -9.08
N LEU A 94 2.69 16.68 -8.74
CA LEU A 94 2.16 15.54 -9.49
C LEU A 94 1.73 15.94 -10.90
N GLN A 95 1.10 17.11 -11.08
CA GLN A 95 0.75 17.62 -12.41
C GLN A 95 1.99 17.89 -13.26
N ILE A 96 3.00 18.55 -12.67
CA ILE A 96 4.29 18.79 -13.34
C ILE A 96 4.97 17.48 -13.70
N ARG A 97 5.05 16.52 -12.76
CA ARG A 97 5.58 15.17 -13.01
C ARG A 97 4.87 14.52 -14.18
N ASN A 98 3.54 14.52 -14.19
CA ASN A 98 2.74 13.90 -15.24
C ASN A 98 3.00 14.55 -16.61
N ALA A 99 3.17 15.87 -16.66
CA ALA A 99 3.53 16.59 -17.87
C ALA A 99 4.93 16.20 -18.36
N ILE A 100 5.93 16.16 -17.47
CA ILE A 100 7.30 15.74 -17.80
C ILE A 100 7.32 14.29 -18.28
N PHE A 101 6.66 13.38 -17.56
CA PHE A 101 6.59 11.97 -17.92
C PHE A 101 5.90 11.78 -19.27
N LYS A 102 4.88 12.58 -19.56
CA LYS A 102 4.24 12.61 -20.87
C LYS A 102 5.14 13.14 -21.96
N LEU A 103 5.92 14.20 -21.71
CA LEU A 103 6.81 14.79 -22.69
C LEU A 103 7.97 13.84 -23.04
N PHE A 104 8.57 13.20 -22.03
CA PHE A 104 9.75 12.33 -22.17
C PHE A 104 9.42 10.84 -22.30
N HIS A 105 8.13 10.49 -22.41
CA HIS A 105 7.63 9.11 -22.44
C HIS A 105 8.22 8.25 -21.31
N ILE A 106 8.34 8.83 -20.12
CA ILE A 106 8.94 8.17 -18.95
C ILE A 106 7.95 7.11 -18.47
N ARG A 107 8.44 5.89 -18.28
CA ARG A 107 7.65 4.76 -17.76
C ARG A 107 8.44 4.04 -16.67
N SER A 108 7.75 3.62 -15.62
CA SER A 108 8.27 2.65 -14.66
C SER A 108 7.78 1.26 -15.04
N THR A 109 8.65 0.27 -14.90
CA THR A 109 8.34 -1.15 -15.07
C THR A 109 8.92 -1.91 -13.89
N MET A 110 8.30 -3.02 -13.51
CA MET A 110 8.89 -3.92 -12.53
C MET A 110 9.78 -4.94 -13.25
N LYS A 111 11.01 -5.11 -12.79
CA LYS A 111 11.93 -6.13 -13.32
C LYS A 111 12.43 -7.01 -12.18
N PRO A 112 12.66 -8.32 -12.43
CA PRO A 112 13.34 -9.17 -11.47
C PRO A 112 14.75 -8.63 -11.17
N GLY A 113 15.08 -8.53 -9.89
CA GLY A 113 16.39 -8.20 -9.36
C GLY A 113 16.90 -9.32 -8.46
N LYS A 114 17.66 -8.95 -7.42
CA LYS A 114 18.11 -9.88 -6.38
C LYS A 114 16.91 -10.46 -5.63
N SER A 115 16.98 -11.75 -5.29
CA SER A 115 16.01 -12.42 -4.44
C SER A 115 16.25 -12.07 -2.97
N PHE A 116 15.20 -11.69 -2.25
CA PHE A 116 15.20 -11.42 -0.81
C PHE A 116 14.36 -12.44 -0.01
N GLY A 117 14.04 -13.58 -0.63
CA GLY A 117 13.26 -14.64 0.00
C GLY A 117 11.77 -14.54 -0.28
N TYR A 118 10.99 -15.30 0.48
CA TYR A 118 9.56 -15.47 0.25
C TYR A 118 8.75 -15.01 1.45
N CYS A 119 7.60 -14.41 1.18
CA CYS A 119 6.58 -14.10 2.16
C CYS A 119 5.35 -14.94 1.89
N ARG A 120 4.95 -15.74 2.88
CA ARG A 120 3.67 -16.44 2.87
C ARG A 120 2.65 -15.57 3.58
N VAL A 121 1.53 -15.30 2.93
CA VAL A 121 0.42 -14.54 3.50
C VAL A 121 -0.80 -15.44 3.54
N LEU A 122 -1.31 -15.67 4.73
CA LEU A 122 -2.56 -16.36 4.97
C LEU A 122 -3.64 -15.32 5.25
N TYR A 123 -4.73 -15.44 4.51
CA TYR A 123 -5.91 -14.59 4.60
C TYR A 123 -7.06 -15.43 5.14
N GLN A 124 -7.74 -14.92 6.16
CA GLN A 124 -8.92 -15.58 6.73
C GLN A 124 -10.05 -14.57 6.90
N THR A 125 -11.19 -14.83 6.27
CA THR A 125 -12.37 -13.96 6.34
C THR A 125 -13.27 -14.39 7.49
N GLU A 126 -13.66 -13.42 8.32
CA GLU A 126 -14.57 -13.62 9.45
C GLU A 126 -15.58 -12.47 9.50
N GLY A 127 -16.74 -12.67 8.87
CA GLY A 127 -17.76 -11.61 8.74
C GLY A 127 -17.22 -10.42 7.95
N LEU A 128 -17.22 -9.23 8.57
CA LEU A 128 -16.66 -7.99 8.01
C LEU A 128 -15.19 -7.78 8.38
N ARG A 129 -14.47 -8.84 8.77
CA ARG A 129 -13.06 -8.79 9.12
C ARG A 129 -12.27 -9.71 8.21
N LEU A 130 -11.09 -9.24 7.80
CA LEU A 130 -10.07 -10.04 7.14
C LEU A 130 -8.86 -10.13 8.05
N GLU A 131 -8.59 -11.31 8.58
CA GLU A 131 -7.33 -11.60 9.26
C GLU A 131 -6.23 -11.89 8.24
N ILE A 132 -5.07 -11.28 8.46
CA ILE A 132 -3.90 -11.39 7.60
C ILE A 132 -2.73 -11.82 8.49
N ASN A 133 -2.25 -13.04 8.28
CA ASN A 133 -1.06 -13.57 8.92
C ASN A 133 0.07 -13.66 7.88
N VAL A 134 1.13 -12.91 8.12
CA VAL A 134 2.30 -12.85 7.23
C VAL A 134 3.47 -13.55 7.90
N LYS A 135 4.15 -14.41 7.15
CA LYS A 135 5.39 -15.08 7.54
C LYS A 135 6.45 -14.87 6.46
N GLY A 136 7.42 -14.02 6.76
CA GLY A 136 8.61 -13.73 5.96
C GLY A 136 9.80 -14.57 6.43
N GLU A 137 9.73 -15.89 6.23
CA GLU A 137 10.67 -16.90 6.76
C GLU A 137 12.14 -16.74 6.28
N ALA A 138 12.47 -15.73 5.47
CA ALA A 138 13.82 -15.51 4.94
C ALA A 138 14.18 -14.03 4.68
N LEU A 139 13.53 -13.08 5.37
CA LEU A 139 13.88 -11.66 5.22
C LEU A 139 15.30 -11.41 5.75
N PRO A 140 16.16 -10.69 5.01
CA PRO A 140 17.51 -10.40 5.48
C PRO A 140 17.49 -9.51 6.72
N ASP A 141 18.46 -9.74 7.61
CA ASP A 141 18.66 -8.92 8.81
C ASP A 141 18.75 -7.43 8.46
N GLY A 142 17.95 -6.61 9.15
CA GLY A 142 17.97 -5.15 9.01
C GLY A 142 17.03 -4.54 7.96
N GLY A 143 16.16 -5.33 7.33
CA GLY A 143 15.05 -4.82 6.51
C GLY A 143 13.75 -4.57 7.29
N GLN A 144 12.82 -3.81 6.71
CA GLN A 144 11.47 -3.59 7.22
C GLN A 144 10.44 -4.17 6.25
N LEU A 145 9.48 -4.90 6.78
CA LEU A 145 8.31 -5.36 6.05
C LEU A 145 7.25 -4.26 6.03
N ILE A 146 6.76 -3.93 4.86
CA ILE A 146 5.66 -2.99 4.64
C ILE A 146 4.47 -3.78 4.10
N LEU A 147 3.36 -3.76 4.82
CA LEU A 147 2.12 -4.42 4.44
C LEU A 147 1.17 -3.37 3.89
N LEU A 148 0.96 -3.39 2.57
CA LEU A 148 0.08 -2.46 1.89
C LEU A 148 -1.36 -2.94 1.97
N ASN A 149 -2.26 -2.02 2.32
CA ASN A 149 -3.70 -2.21 2.38
C ASN A 149 -4.37 -1.08 1.61
N GLU A 150 -4.55 -1.30 0.31
CA GLU A 150 -4.91 -0.24 -0.63
C GLU A 150 -6.13 -0.59 -1.47
N VAL A 151 -6.92 0.44 -1.74
CA VAL A 151 -8.10 0.49 -2.59
C VAL A 151 -7.94 1.60 -3.63
N PRO A 152 -8.78 1.68 -4.67
CA PRO A 152 -8.73 2.78 -5.65
C PRO A 152 -9.01 4.13 -4.99
N GLY A 153 -8.05 5.06 -5.05
CA GLY A 153 -8.17 6.38 -4.41
C GLY A 153 -9.16 7.31 -5.10
N THR A 154 -9.57 7.01 -6.33
CA THR A 154 -10.68 7.71 -7.02
C THR A 154 -12.00 7.54 -6.26
N ASP A 155 -12.30 6.32 -5.82
CA ASP A 155 -13.54 5.98 -5.12
C ASP A 155 -13.39 6.16 -3.59
N PHE A 156 -12.21 5.89 -3.04
CA PHE A 156 -11.92 6.02 -1.60
C PHE A 156 -11.16 7.32 -1.34
N SER A 157 -11.90 8.40 -1.10
CA SER A 157 -11.38 9.75 -1.05
C SER A 157 -11.40 10.40 0.34
N ARG A 158 -11.84 9.69 1.38
CA ARG A 158 -11.96 10.20 2.73
C ARG A 158 -11.04 9.45 3.69
N MET A 159 -10.30 10.19 4.51
CA MET A 159 -9.55 9.67 5.65
C MET A 159 -10.15 10.23 6.94
N ILE A 160 -10.37 9.36 7.93
CA ILE A 160 -10.84 9.72 9.26
C ILE A 160 -9.81 9.27 10.29
N MET A 161 -9.24 10.22 11.02
CA MET A 161 -8.29 9.96 12.11
C MET A 161 -8.92 10.33 13.45
N ARG A 162 -8.70 9.52 14.49
CA ARG A 162 -9.03 9.92 15.86
C ARG A 162 -7.89 10.73 16.44
N THR A 163 -8.22 11.88 17.00
CA THR A 163 -7.27 12.78 17.66
C THR A 163 -7.74 13.07 19.07
N ALA A 164 -6.86 13.63 19.91
CA ALA A 164 -7.22 14.05 21.26
C ALA A 164 -8.36 15.08 21.29
N SER A 165 -8.54 15.86 20.21
CA SER A 165 -9.58 16.89 20.07
C SER A 165 -10.86 16.39 19.37
N GLY A 166 -10.91 15.13 18.93
CA GLY A 166 -12.08 14.55 18.28
C GLY A 166 -11.73 13.73 17.03
N ARG A 167 -12.43 13.99 15.93
CA ARG A 167 -12.16 13.37 14.63
C ARG A 167 -11.58 14.41 13.68
N ASP A 168 -10.42 14.11 13.08
CA ASP A 168 -9.89 14.85 11.94
C ASP A 168 -10.35 14.12 10.67
N ILE A 169 -11.04 14.84 9.78
CA ILE A 169 -11.57 14.29 8.52
C ILE A 169 -10.87 15.02 7.39
N ARG A 170 -10.25 14.27 6.49
CA ARG A 170 -9.58 14.79 5.30
C ARG A 170 -10.18 14.18 4.05
N ASP A 171 -10.67 15.04 3.17
CA ASP A 171 -11.36 14.64 1.95
C ASP A 171 -10.59 15.10 0.71
N GLY A 172 -10.60 14.27 -0.34
CA GLY A 172 -10.12 14.62 -1.67
C GLY A 172 -8.66 15.08 -1.70
N SER A 173 -8.44 16.38 -1.90
CA SER A 173 -7.10 16.98 -1.98
C SER A 173 -6.39 17.11 -0.63
N ASP A 174 -7.13 17.09 0.48
CA ASP A 174 -6.57 17.19 1.82
C ASP A 174 -6.11 15.83 2.36
N PHE A 175 -6.52 14.75 1.70
CA PHE A 175 -6.02 13.41 1.97
C PHE A 175 -4.70 13.20 1.23
N LEU A 176 -3.60 13.57 1.91
CA LEU A 176 -2.25 13.53 1.37
C LEU A 176 -1.62 12.13 1.49
N PRO A 177 -0.65 11.77 0.64
CA PRO A 177 0.11 10.53 0.75
C PRO A 177 0.99 10.42 2.00
N TRP A 178 1.11 9.17 2.49
CA TRP A 178 2.04 8.69 3.51
C TRP A 178 2.16 9.54 4.77
N GLN A 179 1.02 9.97 5.31
CA GLN A 179 0.94 10.66 6.59
C GLN A 179 0.99 9.64 7.71
N ALA A 180 1.91 9.83 8.66
CA ALA A 180 1.91 9.04 9.89
C ALA A 180 0.54 9.16 10.58
N CYS A 181 -0.02 8.02 10.96
CA CYS A 181 -1.34 7.95 11.53
C CYS A 181 -1.42 6.83 12.59
N THR A 182 -2.59 6.69 13.21
CA THR A 182 -2.87 5.66 14.21
C THR A 182 -3.58 4.46 13.57
N ILE A 183 -3.55 3.31 14.24
CA ILE A 183 -4.12 2.03 13.76
C ILE A 183 -5.63 2.10 13.48
N ASP A 184 -6.33 2.98 14.18
CA ASP A 184 -7.77 3.23 14.05
C ASP A 184 -8.12 4.25 12.95
N THR A 185 -7.13 4.72 12.19
CA THR A 185 -7.37 5.56 11.01
C THR A 185 -8.15 4.77 9.97
N ALA A 186 -9.24 5.37 9.49
CA ALA A 186 -10.14 4.74 8.54
C ALA A 186 -10.07 5.40 7.16
N ILE A 187 -10.17 4.58 6.12
CA ILE A 187 -10.25 5.00 4.72
C ILE A 187 -11.65 4.67 4.19
N GLU A 188 -12.34 5.67 3.64
CA GLU A 188 -13.75 5.57 3.26
C GLU A 188 -14.00 5.91 1.79
N ASN A 189 -14.96 5.18 1.22
CA ASN A 189 -15.73 5.61 0.07
C ASN A 189 -16.97 6.36 0.59
N PRO A 190 -17.02 7.69 0.49
CA PRO A 190 -18.09 8.49 1.07
C PRO A 190 -19.45 8.27 0.38
N ASP A 191 -19.46 7.94 -0.91
CA ASP A 191 -20.69 7.77 -1.70
C ASP A 191 -21.39 6.45 -1.37
N LEU A 192 -20.61 5.40 -1.10
CA LEU A 192 -21.11 4.07 -0.75
C LEU A 192 -21.21 3.84 0.76
N HIS A 193 -20.72 4.77 1.58
CA HIS A 193 -20.67 4.65 3.04
C HIS A 193 -19.99 3.36 3.54
N ILE A 194 -18.99 2.90 2.79
CA ILE A 194 -18.14 1.76 3.15
C ILE A 194 -16.72 2.24 3.44
N GLY A 195 -16.04 1.55 4.34
CA GLY A 195 -14.66 1.85 4.66
C GLY A 195 -13.94 0.69 5.33
N PHE A 196 -12.66 0.92 5.62
CA PHE A 196 -11.86 0.00 6.40
C PHE A 196 -10.86 0.71 7.29
N PHE A 197 -10.45 0.03 8.35
CA PHE A 197 -9.36 0.40 9.24
C PHE A 197 -8.60 -0.86 9.67
N LEU A 198 -7.44 -0.70 10.31
CA LEU A 198 -6.62 -1.83 10.75
C LEU A 198 -6.80 -2.09 12.25
N SER A 199 -6.47 -3.30 12.71
CA SER A 199 -6.26 -3.58 14.13
C SER A 199 -5.24 -4.68 14.32
N ILE A 200 -4.60 -4.73 15.49
CA ILE A 200 -3.63 -5.77 15.85
C ILE A 200 -4.19 -6.53 17.07
N PRO A 201 -4.38 -7.87 16.99
CA PRO A 201 -5.09 -8.64 18.03
C PRO A 201 -4.46 -8.54 19.42
N ASP A 202 -3.13 -8.54 19.54
CA ASP A 202 -2.44 -8.78 20.82
C ASP A 202 -1.51 -7.66 21.30
N ASN A 203 -1.35 -6.55 20.54
CA ASN A 203 -0.54 -5.41 20.98
C ASN A 203 -0.80 -4.13 20.15
N PRO A 204 -1.84 -3.33 20.46
CA PRO A 204 -2.11 -2.09 19.76
C PRO A 204 -1.01 -1.03 19.92
N ASP A 205 -0.18 -1.14 20.96
CA ASP A 205 0.90 -0.21 21.30
C ASP A 205 2.29 -0.82 21.04
N SER A 206 2.40 -1.85 20.19
CA SER A 206 3.72 -2.42 19.89
C SER A 206 4.59 -1.34 19.24
N PRO A 207 5.69 -0.90 19.87
CA PRO A 207 6.55 0.15 19.30
C PRO A 207 7.25 -0.32 18.01
N SER A 208 7.09 -1.60 17.65
CA SER A 208 7.62 -2.23 16.44
C SER A 208 6.75 -2.04 15.19
N VAL A 209 5.63 -1.32 15.31
CA VAL A 209 4.71 -1.08 14.18
C VAL A 209 4.51 0.42 13.95
N GLN A 210 4.75 0.85 12.72
CA GLN A 210 4.44 2.20 12.25
C GLN A 210 3.33 2.13 11.21
N ILE A 211 2.48 3.16 11.18
CA ILE A 211 1.33 3.18 10.27
C ILE A 211 1.34 4.51 9.53
N ALA A 212 1.18 4.42 8.22
CA ALA A 212 1.02 5.56 7.36
C ALA A 212 -0.26 5.39 6.53
N ALA A 213 -1.03 6.47 6.42
CA ALA A 213 -2.18 6.57 5.54
C ALA A 213 -1.83 7.43 4.33
N GLY A 214 -2.42 7.15 3.18
CA GLY A 214 -2.15 7.97 2.01
C GLY A 214 -3.14 7.79 0.90
N ARG A 215 -3.09 8.75 -0.04
CA ARG A 215 -3.82 8.71 -1.29
C ARG A 215 -3.03 9.43 -2.38
N GLU A 216 -2.92 8.81 -3.55
CA GLU A 216 -2.48 9.49 -4.77
C GLU A 216 -3.37 9.09 -5.94
N VAL A 217 -3.86 10.10 -6.65
CA VAL A 217 -4.64 9.93 -7.88
C VAL A 217 -4.01 10.79 -8.97
N GLY A 218 -3.63 10.16 -10.07
CA GLY A 218 -2.92 10.80 -11.17
C GLY A 218 -2.74 9.85 -12.34
N ARG A 219 -1.82 10.20 -13.26
CA ARG A 219 -1.50 9.33 -14.38
C ARG A 219 -0.73 8.11 -13.86
N ASP A 220 -1.26 6.92 -14.15
CA ASP A 220 -0.71 5.64 -13.72
C ASP A 220 -0.56 5.56 -12.18
N LEU A 221 -1.40 6.31 -11.45
CA LEU A 221 -1.58 6.27 -10.01
C LEU A 221 -3.06 6.34 -9.64
N ASN A 222 -3.58 5.34 -8.93
CA ASN A 222 -4.94 5.36 -8.38
C ASN A 222 -5.01 4.49 -7.14
N TRP A 223 -4.58 5.02 -6.00
CA TRP A 223 -4.59 4.30 -4.73
C TRP A 223 -4.94 5.23 -3.55
N ALA A 224 -5.59 4.65 -2.55
CA ALA A 224 -5.73 5.17 -1.20
C ALA A 224 -5.61 3.98 -0.24
N GLY A 225 -4.97 4.15 0.91
CA GLY A 225 -4.75 3.03 1.78
C GLY A 225 -3.95 3.31 3.04
N LEU A 226 -3.67 2.21 3.74
CA LEU A 226 -2.88 2.14 4.96
C LEU A 226 -1.68 1.23 4.72
N ALA A 227 -0.49 1.68 5.06
CA ALA A 227 0.71 0.86 5.15
C ALA A 227 1.02 0.58 6.62
N LEU A 228 1.25 -0.70 6.93
CA LEU A 228 1.78 -1.15 8.21
C LEU A 228 3.24 -1.52 8.02
N GLU A 229 4.16 -0.79 8.65
CA GLU A 229 5.60 -1.05 8.60
C GLU A 229 6.06 -1.72 9.90
N THR A 230 6.87 -2.77 9.79
CA THR A 230 7.43 -3.48 10.95
C THR A 230 8.80 -4.10 10.64
N ASP A 231 9.64 -4.24 11.67
CA ASP A 231 10.89 -5.00 11.62
C ASP A 231 10.68 -6.51 11.88
N GLN A 232 9.47 -6.91 12.25
CA GLN A 232 9.13 -8.31 12.51
C GLN A 232 9.05 -9.10 11.21
N THR A 233 9.59 -10.33 11.24
CA THR A 233 9.50 -11.27 10.12
C THR A 233 8.18 -12.02 10.08
N ALA A 234 7.39 -11.98 11.16
CA ALA A 234 6.05 -12.53 11.20
C ALA A 234 5.11 -11.55 11.91
N VAL A 235 3.93 -11.34 11.34
CA VAL A 235 2.96 -10.36 11.85
C VAL A 235 1.55 -10.80 11.52
N THR A 236 0.66 -10.64 12.50
CA THR A 236 -0.78 -10.85 12.33
C THR A 236 -1.48 -9.52 12.56
N TYR A 237 -2.37 -9.15 11.64
CA TYR A 237 -3.23 -7.99 11.80
C TYR A 237 -4.58 -8.23 11.11
N HIS A 238 -5.54 -7.37 11.40
CA HIS A 238 -6.88 -7.42 10.85
C HIS A 238 -7.15 -6.19 9.99
N VAL A 239 -7.85 -6.39 8.89
CA VAL A 239 -8.55 -5.33 8.15
C VAL A 239 -10.02 -5.43 8.53
N ASN A 240 -10.54 -4.40 9.18
CA ASN A 240 -11.94 -4.33 9.62
C ASN A 240 -12.72 -3.48 8.62
N PHE A 241 -13.71 -4.09 7.99
CA PHE A 241 -14.62 -3.41 7.07
C PHE A 241 -15.88 -2.98 7.81
N TYR A 242 -16.48 -1.90 7.34
CA TYR A 242 -17.80 -1.47 7.80
C TYR A 242 -18.61 -0.90 6.65
N ASN A 243 -19.93 -0.97 6.83
CA ASN A 243 -20.91 -0.31 5.99
C ASN A 243 -21.87 0.44 6.91
N GLN A 244 -21.93 1.76 6.80
CA GLN A 244 -22.81 2.59 7.63
C GLN A 244 -24.28 2.50 7.19
N ASN A 245 -24.54 1.99 5.98
CA ASN A 245 -25.86 1.73 5.42
C ASN A 245 -26.00 0.25 5.01
N PRO A 246 -26.13 -0.69 5.97
CA PRO A 246 -26.47 -2.06 5.63
C PRO A 246 -27.89 -2.09 5.05
N MET A 247 -28.01 -2.34 3.74
CA MET A 247 -29.29 -2.61 3.08
C MET A 247 -29.87 -3.94 3.54
#